data_AF-A0A519UFT7-F1
#
_entry.id   AF-A0A519UFT7-F1
#
_cell.length_a   1.000
_cell.length_b   1.000
_cell.length_c   1.000
_cell.angle_alpha   90.00
_cell.angle_beta   90.00
_cell.angle_gamma   90.00
#
_symmetry.space_group_name_H-M   'P 1'
#
loop_
_entity.id
_entity.type
_entity.pdbx_description
1 polymer ?
#
loop_
_entity_poly.entity_id
_entity_poly.type
_entity_poly.pdbx_seq_one_letter_code
_entity_poly.pdbx_strand_id
1 'polypeptide(L)' 'MPTENKLKIAIGSDHAGFDYKELVKDFLANYEVKDFGTYSNDSVDYPDFA' A
#
# COMPACT_ATOMS: atom_id res chain seq x y z
N MET A 1 1.41 -32.10 3.17
CA MET A 1 1.57 -30.85 3.95
C MET A 1 3.05 -30.72 4.28
N PRO A 2 3.72 -29.54 4.28
CA PRO A 2 3.17 -28.19 4.38
C PRO A 2 3.76 -27.15 3.37
N THR A 3 3.26 -25.91 3.50
CA THR A 3 3.78 -24.61 3.02
C THR A 3 3.79 -24.31 1.52
N GLU A 4 2.61 -23.96 0.97
CA GLU A 4 2.58 -22.85 0.02
C GLU A 4 2.95 -21.59 0.80
N ASN A 5 4.24 -21.29 0.90
CA ASN A 5 4.73 -20.01 1.40
C ASN A 5 4.39 -18.95 0.34
N LYS A 6 3.11 -18.58 0.21
CA LYS A 6 2.77 -17.31 -0.43
C LYS A 6 3.44 -16.25 0.43
N LEU A 7 4.52 -15.69 -0.10
CA LEU A 7 5.25 -14.59 0.53
C LEU A 7 4.23 -13.49 0.82
N LYS A 8 3.98 -13.28 2.11
CA LYS A 8 3.09 -12.24 2.60
C LYS A 8 3.90 -10.96 2.69
N ILE A 9 3.57 -10.01 1.83
CA ILE A 9 4.35 -8.77 1.69
C ILE A 9 3.50 -7.64 2.26
N ALA A 10 3.96 -7.04 3.36
CA ALA A 10 3.38 -5.81 3.86
C ALA A 10 4.00 -4.62 3.12
N ILE A 11 3.19 -3.72 2.59
CA ILE A 11 3.65 -2.49 1.95
C ILE A 11 3.05 -1.27 2.65
N GLY A 12 3.85 -0.22 2.78
CA GLY A 12 3.39 1.05 3.27
C GLY A 12 4.30 2.19 2.81
N SER A 13 3.72 3.37 2.59
CA SER A 13 4.44 4.58 2.18
C SER A 13 3.82 5.81 2.85
N ASP A 14 4.56 6.91 2.87
CA ASP A 14 4.01 8.24 3.10
C ASP A 14 3.29 8.77 1.83
N HIS A 15 2.75 9.99 1.89
CA HIS A 15 2.06 10.64 0.76
C HIS A 15 2.98 10.76 -0.47
N ALA A 16 4.23 11.17 -0.26
CA ALA A 16 5.22 11.33 -1.33
C ALA A 16 5.56 10.00 -2.04
N GLY A 17 5.46 8.88 -1.31
CA GLY A 17 5.71 7.54 -1.83
C GLY A 17 4.47 6.83 -2.42
N PHE A 18 3.28 7.45 -2.43
CA PHE A 18 2.04 6.78 -2.84
C PHE A 18 2.11 6.23 -4.28
N ASP A 19 2.58 7.02 -5.24
CA ASP A 19 2.65 6.63 -6.65
C ASP A 19 3.60 5.44 -6.87
N TYR A 20 4.76 5.46 -6.21
CA TYR A 20 5.70 4.34 -6.26
C TYR A 20 5.17 3.10 -5.55
N LYS A 21 4.45 3.27 -4.44
CA LYS A 21 3.80 2.17 -3.73
C LYS A 21 2.77 1.47 -4.61
N GLU A 22 1.96 2.22 -5.35
CA GLU A 22 0.99 1.67 -6.30
C GLU A 22 1.66 0.87 -7.43
N LEU A 23 2.76 1.39 -8.00
CA LEU A 23 3.55 0.65 -9.00
C LEU A 23 4.14 -0.66 -8.45
N VAL A 24 4.68 -0.63 -7.23
CA VAL A 24 5.24 -1.81 -6.56
C VAL A 24 4.13 -2.81 -6.20
N LYS A 25 2.96 -2.34 -5.80
CA LYS A 25 1.78 -3.16 -5.52
C LYS A 25 1.32 -3.92 -6.77
N ASP A 26 1.29 -3.25 -7.92
CA ASP A 26 0.96 -3.88 -9.21
C ASP A 26 2.01 -4.91 -9.63
N PHE A 27 3.30 -4.59 -9.46
CA PHE A 27 4.40 -5.55 -9.68
C PHE A 27 4.28 -6.80 -8.78
N LEU A 28 3.77 -6.60 -7.56
CA LEU A 28 3.57 -7.66 -6.58
C LEU A 28 2.19 -8.32 -6.64
N ALA A 29 1.38 -8.09 -7.68
CA ALA A 29 0.01 -8.61 -7.80
C ALA A 29 -0.12 -10.14 -7.69
N ASN A 30 0.97 -10.88 -7.98
CA ASN A 30 1.03 -12.35 -7.84
C ASN A 30 1.36 -12.84 -6.42
N TYR A 31 1.60 -11.93 -5.47
CA TYR A 31 1.92 -12.22 -4.07
C TYR A 31 0.76 -11.83 -3.14
N GLU A 32 0.79 -12.33 -1.90
CA GLU A 32 -0.18 -11.92 -0.88
C GLU A 32 0.26 -10.58 -0.30
N VAL A 33 -0.10 -9.49 -0.98
CA VAL A 33 0.24 -8.12 -0.59
C VAL A 33 -0.81 -7.57 0.37
N LYS A 34 -0.35 -7.04 1.51
CA LYS A 34 -1.17 -6.29 2.45
C LYS A 34 -0.69 -4.85 2.52
N ASP A 35 -1.50 -3.95 1.99
CA ASP A 35 -1.29 -2.51 2.04
C ASP A 35 -1.72 -1.98 3.41
N PHE A 36 -0.85 -1.20 4.07
CA PHE A 36 -1.12 -0.54 5.34
C PHE A 36 -1.25 0.98 5.22
N GLY A 37 -1.29 1.50 3.98
CA GLY A 37 -1.40 2.93 3.67
C GLY A 37 -0.05 3.57 3.33
N THR A 38 0.00 4.84 2.96
CA THR A 38 -1.10 5.80 2.84
C THR A 38 -2.01 5.42 1.67
N TYR A 39 -3.34 5.54 1.81
CA TYR A 39 -4.32 5.11 0.79
C TYR A 39 -4.71 6.23 -0.19
N SER A 40 -4.13 7.41 -0.01
CA SER A 40 -4.28 8.53 -0.92
C SER A 40 -3.03 9.40 -0.86
N ASN A 41 -2.85 10.20 -1.90
CA ASN A 41 -1.95 11.35 -1.91
C ASN A 41 -2.65 12.63 -1.39
N ASP A 42 -3.85 12.48 -0.80
CA ASP A 42 -4.60 13.60 -0.25
C ASP A 42 -3.91 14.05 1.05
N SER A 43 -3.25 15.20 1.00
CA SER A 43 -2.88 15.94 2.20
C SER A 43 -4.17 16.47 2.81
N VAL A 44 -4.61 15.91 3.92
CA VAL A 44 -5.85 16.33 4.59
C VAL A 44 -5.60 17.71 5.21
N ASP A 45 -5.92 18.77 4.48
CA ASP A 45 -6.09 20.09 5.07
C ASP A 45 -7.36 20.06 5.92
N TYR A 46 -7.20 20.31 7.22
CA TYR A 46 -8.23 20.20 8.24
C TYR A 46 -9.41 21.22 8.23
N PRO A 47 -9.55 22.25 7.34
CA PRO A 47 -10.66 23.19 7.47
C PRO A 47 -11.98 22.83 6.75
N ASP A 48 -12.11 21.70 6.04
CA ASP A 48 -13.34 21.36 5.27
C ASP A 48 -14.37 20.47 6.01
N PHE A 49 -14.27 20.33 7.33
CA PHE A 49 -15.23 19.61 8.18
C PHE A 49 -16.03 20.55 9.11
N ALA A 50 -16.44 21.72 8.60
CA ALA A 50 -17.30 22.68 9.31
C ALA A 50 -18.78 22.27 9.33
#